data_AF-T0ZSP4-F1
#
_entry.id   AF-T0ZSP4-F1
#
_cell.length_a   1.000
_cell.length_b   1.000
_cell.length_c   1.000
_cell.angle_alpha   90.00
_cell.angle_beta   90.00
_cell.angle_gamma   90.00
#
_symmetry.space_group_name_H-M   'P 1'
#
loop_
_entity.id
_entity.type
_entity.pdbx_description
1 polymer ?
#
loop_
_entity_poly.entity_id
_entity_poly.type
_entity_poly.pdbx_seq_one_letter_code
_entity_poly.pdbx_strand_id
1 'polypeptide(L)'
;MDCNPIDCAGINRTQHPLSHEIAMSAQPPIAARHKGFNRAEIVDRNFIEFVHDWRGAAVPTPRDDDAVLPGSALDARGFRELFESQLISRHLDLMARVLRVKNKVFYTIGSSGHEGNAMLARLTRHTDPAFLHYRSGAFMAERFRKLPGTDSSKLDPVMDSALSFAASKDDPASGGRHKVWGSKPLWVLPQTSTIASHLPKALGTAIAIGQARRVKHALPIPEDSIAICSFGDASSNHATRRPRSTPPRGRPTRSCRRRSCSCARTTASASR
;
A
#
# COMPACT_ATOMS: atom_id res chain seq x y z
N MET A 1 -45.96 -50.86 55.14
CA MET A 1 -46.27 -50.32 56.49
C MET A 1 -44.98 -49.69 56.93
N ASP A 2 -44.85 -48.39 56.65
CA ASP A 2 -43.54 -47.87 56.27
C ASP A 2 -42.82 -47.23 57.45
N CYS A 3 -41.72 -47.90 57.83
CA CYS A 3 -40.67 -47.42 58.71
C CYS A 3 -39.36 -47.30 57.88
N ASN A 4 -38.79 -46.08 57.81
CA ASN A 4 -37.34 -45.71 57.68
C ASN A 4 -36.49 -46.41 56.56
N PRO A 5 -35.17 -46.15 56.32
CA PRO A 5 -34.16 -45.36 57.05
C PRO A 5 -33.10 -44.53 56.23
N ILE A 6 -32.37 -43.65 56.95
CA ILE A 6 -30.90 -43.43 57.00
C ILE A 6 -30.08 -43.12 55.71
N ASP A 7 -29.48 -41.91 55.72
CA ASP A 7 -28.05 -41.54 55.54
C ASP A 7 -27.23 -42.10 54.35
N CYS A 8 -26.59 -41.20 53.60
CA CYS A 8 -25.15 -41.28 53.30
C CYS A 8 -24.60 -39.94 52.79
N ALA A 9 -23.70 -39.39 53.60
CA ALA A 9 -22.75 -38.32 53.34
C ALA A 9 -22.13 -38.28 51.93
N GLY A 10 -21.77 -37.08 51.46
CA GLY A 10 -20.75 -36.97 50.42
C GLY A 10 -20.60 -35.63 49.67
N ILE A 11 -19.79 -34.75 50.24
CA ILE A 11 -18.83 -33.88 49.51
C ILE A 11 -19.38 -32.55 48.93
N ASN A 12 -19.15 -31.50 49.72
CA ASN A 12 -18.50 -30.24 49.33
C ASN A 12 -18.36 -29.96 47.82
N ARG A 13 -19.06 -28.93 47.33
CA ARG A 13 -18.42 -27.72 46.77
C ARG A 13 -19.43 -26.61 46.56
N THR A 14 -19.22 -25.58 47.35
CA THR A 14 -19.67 -24.20 47.22
C THR A 14 -19.79 -23.72 45.77
N GLN A 15 -21.00 -23.27 45.42
CA GLN A 15 -21.32 -22.10 44.59
C GLN A 15 -20.25 -21.62 43.61
N HIS A 16 -20.42 -21.94 42.32
CA HIS A 16 -19.90 -21.14 41.21
C HIS A 16 -20.96 -20.12 40.80
N PRO A 17 -20.72 -18.80 40.87
CA PRO A 17 -21.55 -17.84 40.18
C PRO A 17 -21.02 -17.63 38.75
N LEU A 18 -21.95 -17.78 37.81
CA LEU A 18 -22.15 -16.95 36.61
C LEU A 18 -20.96 -16.77 35.65
N SER A 19 -21.08 -17.47 34.52
CA SER A 19 -20.43 -17.23 33.24
C SER A 19 -20.29 -15.73 32.91
N HIS A 20 -19.04 -15.26 32.81
CA HIS A 20 -18.69 -13.98 32.20
C HIS A 20 -18.85 -14.07 30.68
N GLU A 21 -19.99 -13.64 30.16
CA GLU A 21 -20.10 -13.25 28.75
C GLU A 21 -19.28 -11.98 28.53
N ILE A 22 -18.24 -12.08 27.69
CA ILE A 22 -17.53 -10.92 27.16
C ILE A 22 -18.47 -10.24 26.16
N ALA A 23 -19.20 -9.23 26.62
CA ALA A 23 -19.99 -8.37 25.75
C ALA A 23 -19.03 -7.62 24.82
N MET A 24 -18.95 -8.05 23.55
CA MET A 24 -18.38 -7.24 22.48
C MET A 24 -19.24 -5.98 22.33
N SER A 25 -18.78 -4.88 22.91
CA SER A 25 -19.36 -3.55 22.73
C SER A 25 -19.38 -3.18 21.24
N ALA A 26 -20.50 -3.41 20.57
CA ALA A 26 -20.74 -2.92 19.22
C ALA A 26 -20.77 -1.39 19.26
N GLN A 27 -19.75 -0.74 18.68
CA GLN A 27 -19.76 0.71 18.53
C GLN A 27 -20.95 1.12 17.65
N PRO A 28 -21.69 2.20 18.01
CA PRO A 28 -22.83 2.62 17.23
C PRO A 28 -22.40 3.06 15.82
N PRO A 29 -23.13 2.67 14.76
CA PRO A 29 -22.78 3.04 13.41
C PRO A 29 -22.92 4.56 13.21
N ILE A 30 -21.86 5.18 12.73
CA ILE A 30 -21.81 6.62 12.46
C ILE A 30 -22.80 6.95 11.33
N ALA A 31 -23.87 7.67 11.65
CA ALA A 31 -24.93 8.02 10.72
C ALA A 31 -24.43 8.94 9.60
N ALA A 32 -24.54 8.48 8.35
CA ALA A 32 -24.17 9.25 7.16
C ALA A 32 -25.26 10.29 6.83
N ARG A 33 -24.90 11.59 6.85
CA ARG A 33 -25.80 12.69 6.43
C ARG A 33 -25.17 13.42 5.26
N HIS A 34 -25.80 13.36 4.07
CA HIS A 34 -25.30 13.97 2.83
C HIS A 34 -25.85 15.38 2.58
N LYS A 35 -25.03 16.40 2.87
CA LYS A 35 -24.72 17.63 2.09
C LYS A 35 -23.81 18.46 2.99
N GLY A 36 -22.54 18.66 2.59
CA GLY A 36 -21.48 19.18 3.49
C GLY A 36 -20.67 18.11 4.23
N PHE A 37 -20.77 16.84 3.81
CA PHE A 37 -20.11 15.71 4.48
C PHE A 37 -18.65 15.55 4.04
N ASN A 38 -17.72 16.13 4.81
CA ASN A 38 -16.29 15.94 4.60
C ASN A 38 -15.82 14.57 5.11
N ARG A 39 -15.91 13.56 4.25
CA ARG A 39 -15.48 12.18 4.59
C ARG A 39 -14.03 12.11 5.08
N ALA A 40 -13.15 12.93 4.51
CA ALA A 40 -11.73 12.88 4.85
C ALA A 40 -11.50 13.35 6.28
N GLU A 41 -12.14 14.46 6.67
CA GLU A 41 -12.11 14.98 8.04
C GLU A 41 -12.73 14.02 9.04
N ILE A 42 -13.83 13.33 8.69
CA ILE A 42 -14.43 12.33 9.58
C ILE A 42 -13.48 11.15 9.79
N VAL A 43 -12.89 10.62 8.72
CA VAL A 43 -11.92 9.52 8.81
C VAL A 43 -10.67 9.93 9.60
N ASP A 44 -10.29 11.21 9.54
CA ASP A 44 -9.17 11.74 10.30
C ASP A 44 -9.49 11.92 11.77
N ARG A 45 -10.63 12.51 12.09
CA ARG A 45 -11.12 12.62 13.46
C ARG A 45 -11.31 11.26 14.10
N ASN A 46 -11.92 10.30 13.40
CA ASN A 46 -12.10 8.94 13.91
C ASN A 46 -10.75 8.26 14.23
N PHE A 47 -9.70 8.52 13.44
CA PHE A 47 -8.37 8.00 13.72
C PHE A 47 -7.78 8.63 14.98
N ILE A 48 -7.88 9.96 15.12
CA ILE A 48 -7.40 10.68 16.30
C ILE A 48 -8.15 10.23 17.56
N GLU A 49 -9.47 10.15 17.51
CA GLU A 49 -10.32 9.65 18.60
C GLU A 49 -9.95 8.21 18.95
N PHE A 50 -9.78 7.33 17.96
CA PHE A 50 -9.34 5.95 18.19
C PHE A 50 -7.99 5.85 18.92
N VAL A 51 -7.01 6.67 18.52
CA VAL A 51 -5.68 6.69 19.16
C VAL A 51 -5.76 7.28 20.57
N HIS A 52 -6.52 8.35 20.77
CA HIS A 52 -6.72 8.97 22.09
C HIS A 52 -7.43 8.03 23.07
N ASP A 53 -8.44 7.31 22.60
CA ASP A 53 -9.26 6.41 23.41
C ASP A 53 -8.70 4.98 23.46
N TRP A 54 -7.48 4.76 22.95
CA TRP A 54 -6.84 3.45 22.96
C TRP A 54 -6.62 2.96 24.39
N ARG A 55 -7.35 1.91 24.79
CA ARG A 55 -7.25 1.25 26.11
C ARG A 55 -6.58 -0.13 26.00
N GLY A 56 -5.39 -0.17 25.40
CA GLY A 56 -4.58 -1.39 25.35
C GLY A 56 -3.65 -1.53 26.55
N ALA A 57 -3.04 -2.70 26.68
CA ALA A 57 -1.98 -2.92 27.66
C ALA A 57 -0.74 -2.13 27.22
N ALA A 58 -0.27 -1.22 28.07
CA ALA A 58 1.01 -0.56 27.86
C ALA A 58 2.13 -1.60 27.97
N VAL A 59 2.85 -1.82 26.87
CA VAL A 59 4.08 -2.60 26.85
C VAL A 59 5.27 -1.64 26.98
N PRO A 60 6.42 -2.10 27.54
CA PRO A 60 7.63 -1.30 27.56
C PRO A 60 7.99 -0.80 26.15
N THR A 61 8.47 0.44 26.05
CA THR A 61 8.94 0.99 24.77
C THR A 61 10.05 0.10 24.22
N PRO A 62 9.90 -0.46 23.02
CA PRO A 62 10.94 -1.31 22.42
C PRO A 62 12.17 -0.46 22.09
N ARG A 63 13.35 -1.08 22.18
CA ARG A 63 14.58 -0.50 21.64
C ARG A 63 14.49 -0.43 20.13
N ASP A 64 15.29 0.44 19.54
CA ASP A 64 15.31 0.67 18.09
C ASP A 64 15.57 -0.60 17.28
N ASP A 65 16.44 -1.47 17.79
CA ASP A 65 16.89 -2.72 17.20
C ASP A 65 15.97 -3.91 17.51
N ASP A 66 14.96 -3.75 18.36
CA ASP A 66 14.02 -4.81 18.69
C ASP A 66 13.08 -5.10 17.50
N ALA A 67 12.89 -6.38 17.20
CA ALA A 67 11.93 -6.81 16.19
C ALA A 67 10.49 -6.44 16.60
N VAL A 68 9.68 -5.91 15.66
CA VAL A 68 8.30 -5.51 15.97
C VAL A 68 7.39 -6.67 16.39
N LEU A 69 7.72 -7.87 15.94
CA LEU A 69 7.08 -9.13 16.28
C LEU A 69 8.16 -10.22 16.34
N PRO A 70 7.97 -11.31 17.12
CA PRO A 70 8.88 -12.45 17.11
C PRO A 70 9.14 -12.96 15.68
N GLY A 71 10.42 -13.00 15.28
CA GLY A 71 10.84 -13.44 13.94
C GLY A 71 10.70 -12.40 12.83
N SER A 72 10.27 -11.17 13.13
CA SER A 72 10.22 -10.08 12.15
C SER A 72 11.61 -9.58 11.79
N ALA A 73 11.86 -9.38 10.49
CA ALA A 73 13.04 -8.64 10.01
C ALA A 73 12.88 -7.11 10.12
N LEU A 74 11.67 -6.62 10.39
CA LEU A 74 11.39 -5.21 10.66
C LEU A 74 11.61 -4.92 12.14
N ASP A 75 12.49 -3.97 12.43
CA ASP A 75 12.78 -3.46 13.77
C ASP A 75 11.88 -2.26 14.13
N ALA A 76 11.89 -1.87 15.39
CA ALA A 76 11.05 -0.79 15.91
C ALA A 76 11.39 0.56 15.25
N ARG A 77 12.67 0.82 14.94
CA ARG A 77 13.08 2.02 14.22
C ARG A 77 12.47 2.07 12.82
N GLY A 78 12.67 1.02 12.03
CA GLY A 78 12.15 0.92 10.66
C GLY A 78 10.62 0.99 10.61
N PHE A 79 9.95 0.43 11.62
CA PHE A 79 8.49 0.56 11.74
C PHE A 79 8.04 2.01 11.95
N ARG A 80 8.70 2.77 12.83
CA ARG A 80 8.39 4.20 13.04
C ARG A 80 8.66 5.01 11.78
N GLU A 81 9.76 4.75 11.07
CA GLU A 81 10.06 5.44 9.81
C GLU A 81 9.03 5.15 8.72
N LEU A 82 8.60 3.89 8.59
CA LEU A 82 7.51 3.49 7.69
C LEU A 82 6.21 4.21 8.07
N PHE A 83 5.86 4.23 9.35
CA PHE A 83 4.67 4.90 9.85
C PHE A 83 4.71 6.41 9.55
N GLU A 84 5.85 7.07 9.75
CA GLU A 84 6.02 8.48 9.40
C GLU A 84 5.85 8.71 7.89
N SER A 85 6.37 7.83 7.02
CA SER A 85 6.17 7.95 5.56
C SER A 85 4.70 7.76 5.16
N GLN A 86 3.95 6.91 5.87
CA GLN A 86 2.50 6.78 5.71
C GLN A 86 1.77 8.06 6.13
N LEU A 87 2.14 8.65 7.28
CA LEU A 87 1.57 9.90 7.78
C LEU A 87 1.86 11.07 6.83
N ILE A 88 3.08 11.19 6.29
CA ILE A 88 3.43 12.20 5.29
C ILE A 88 2.47 12.13 4.10
N SER A 89 2.28 10.94 3.53
CA SER A 89 1.35 10.74 2.41
C SER A 89 -0.09 11.15 2.76
N ARG A 90 -0.55 10.78 3.96
CA ARG A 90 -1.91 11.08 4.43
C ARG A 90 -2.11 12.58 4.64
N HIS A 91 -1.19 13.25 5.33
CA HIS A 91 -1.27 14.69 5.60
C HIS A 91 -1.17 15.52 4.32
N LEU A 92 -0.33 15.10 3.37
CA LEU A 92 -0.28 15.71 2.04
C LEU A 92 -1.64 15.61 1.32
N ASP A 93 -2.31 14.46 1.37
CA ASP A 93 -3.63 14.27 0.77
C ASP A 93 -4.70 15.17 1.43
N LEU A 94 -4.70 15.25 2.77
CA LEU A 94 -5.63 16.10 3.53
C LEU A 94 -5.41 17.58 3.20
N MET A 95 -4.15 18.03 3.23
CA MET A 95 -3.81 19.41 2.95
C MET A 95 -4.10 19.80 1.50
N ALA A 96 -3.85 18.89 0.55
CA ALA A 96 -4.19 19.09 -0.85
C ALA A 96 -5.70 19.33 -1.05
N ARG A 97 -6.56 18.65 -0.27
CA ARG A 97 -8.01 18.90 -0.27
C ARG A 97 -8.39 20.26 0.31
N VAL A 98 -7.79 20.65 1.44
CA VAL A 98 -8.02 21.96 2.06
C VAL A 98 -7.63 23.09 1.11
N LEU A 99 -6.45 22.97 0.50
CA LEU A 99 -5.91 23.99 -0.41
C LEU A 99 -6.59 24.00 -1.79
N ARG A 100 -7.21 22.88 -2.20
CA ARG A 100 -8.04 22.82 -3.41
C ARG A 100 -9.22 23.79 -3.34
N VAL A 101 -9.90 23.87 -2.19
CA VAL A 101 -11.02 24.81 -1.97
C VAL A 101 -10.55 26.27 -2.05
N LYS A 102 -9.28 26.53 -1.73
CA LYS A 102 -8.66 27.86 -1.81
C LYS A 102 -8.04 28.18 -3.18
N ASN A 103 -8.25 27.33 -4.21
CA ASN A 103 -7.60 27.44 -5.52
C ASN A 103 -6.07 27.55 -5.46
N LYS A 104 -5.44 26.90 -4.47
CA LYS A 104 -3.97 26.83 -4.34
C LYS A 104 -3.38 25.50 -4.80
N VAL A 105 -4.24 24.53 -5.09
CA VAL A 105 -3.88 23.22 -5.60
C VAL A 105 -4.81 22.88 -6.75
N PHE A 106 -4.25 22.45 -7.88
CA PHE A 106 -5.00 22.39 -9.15
C PHE A 106 -5.44 20.99 -9.55
N TYR A 107 -4.61 19.98 -9.26
CA TYR A 107 -4.93 18.58 -9.57
C TYR A 107 -4.50 17.70 -8.40
N THR A 108 -5.43 16.93 -7.83
CA THR A 108 -5.15 16.04 -6.70
C THR A 108 -5.78 14.67 -6.92
N ILE A 109 -4.98 13.64 -6.65
CA ILE A 109 -5.49 12.29 -6.45
C ILE A 109 -4.80 11.78 -5.20
N GLY A 110 -5.60 11.53 -4.16
CA GLY A 110 -5.09 11.05 -2.88
C GLY A 110 -4.60 9.61 -2.95
N SER A 111 -3.58 9.31 -2.16
CA SER A 111 -3.10 7.95 -1.90
C SER A 111 -3.78 7.27 -0.70
N SER A 112 -4.79 7.91 -0.09
CA SER A 112 -5.53 7.36 1.05
C SER A 112 -5.96 5.90 0.84
N GLY A 113 -5.70 5.04 1.83
CA GLY A 113 -5.93 3.60 1.79
C GLY A 113 -4.82 2.80 1.06
N HIS A 114 -3.79 3.45 0.54
CA HIS A 114 -2.65 2.83 -0.15
C HIS A 114 -1.31 3.14 0.52
N GLU A 115 -1.31 3.68 1.74
CA GLU A 115 -0.12 4.11 2.47
C GLU A 115 0.84 2.93 2.73
N GLY A 116 0.31 1.70 2.82
CA GLY A 116 1.11 0.48 2.98
C GLY A 116 2.13 0.22 1.85
N ASN A 117 2.02 0.87 0.69
CA ASN A 117 3.03 0.77 -0.36
C ASN A 117 4.41 1.34 0.03
N ALA A 118 4.51 2.05 1.15
CA ALA A 118 5.78 2.38 1.79
C ALA A 118 6.64 1.13 2.01
N MET A 119 6.05 -0.02 2.37
CA MET A 119 6.81 -1.25 2.53
C MET A 119 7.54 -1.68 1.25
N LEU A 120 6.91 -1.51 0.07
CA LEU A 120 7.56 -1.83 -1.20
C LEU A 120 8.72 -0.87 -1.49
N ALA A 121 8.60 0.41 -1.12
CA ALA A 121 9.70 1.36 -1.21
C ALA A 121 10.84 1.00 -0.26
N ARG A 122 10.54 0.53 0.96
CA ARG A 122 11.53 0.07 1.95
C ARG A 122 12.25 -1.20 1.51
N LEU A 123 11.58 -2.13 0.86
CA LEU A 123 12.20 -3.39 0.40
C LEU A 123 13.06 -3.23 -0.86
N THR A 124 12.86 -2.17 -1.64
CA THR A 124 13.53 -1.98 -2.94
C THR A 124 14.57 -0.86 -2.88
N ARG A 125 15.60 -0.87 -3.74
CA ARG A 125 16.59 0.22 -3.75
C ARG A 125 15.98 1.46 -4.37
N HIS A 126 16.45 2.63 -3.93
CA HIS A 126 16.04 3.89 -4.57
C HIS A 126 16.58 4.03 -6.00
N THR A 127 17.49 3.15 -6.44
CA THR A 127 18.02 3.06 -7.80
C THR A 127 17.29 2.06 -8.69
N ASP A 128 16.35 1.25 -8.16
CA ASP A 128 15.56 0.29 -8.96
C ASP A 128 14.45 1.03 -9.75
N PRO A 129 14.43 1.05 -11.09
CA PRO A 129 13.46 1.84 -11.86
C PRO A 129 12.01 1.59 -11.46
N ALA A 130 11.28 2.67 -11.13
CA ALA A 130 9.91 2.59 -10.64
C ALA A 130 8.90 3.28 -11.57
N PHE A 131 7.86 2.51 -11.95
CA PHE A 131 6.72 2.93 -12.75
C PHE A 131 5.47 2.92 -11.86
N LEU A 132 5.19 4.07 -11.27
CA LEU A 132 4.23 4.16 -10.17
C LEU A 132 2.82 4.52 -10.63
N HIS A 133 1.84 3.91 -9.97
CA HIS A 133 0.46 4.35 -9.96
C HIS A 133 0.33 5.72 -9.27
N TYR A 134 -0.66 6.52 -9.66
CA TYR A 134 -0.86 7.88 -9.12
C TYR A 134 -1.20 7.92 -7.62
N ARG A 135 -1.53 6.77 -6.99
CA ARG A 135 -1.76 6.61 -5.54
C ARG A 135 -0.52 6.08 -4.78
N SER A 136 0.67 6.53 -5.15
CA SER A 136 1.95 6.04 -4.59
C SER A 136 2.67 7.07 -3.70
N GLY A 137 1.94 7.91 -2.96
CA GLY A 137 2.53 8.96 -2.12
C GLY A 137 3.45 8.41 -1.03
N ALA A 138 3.03 7.39 -0.27
CA ALA A 138 3.84 6.83 0.81
C ALA A 138 5.09 6.09 0.28
N PHE A 139 4.98 5.43 -0.88
CA PHE A 139 6.13 4.88 -1.61
C PHE A 139 7.16 5.97 -1.91
N MET A 140 6.72 7.13 -2.42
CA MET A 140 7.63 8.25 -2.68
C MET A 140 8.29 8.69 -1.39
N ALA A 141 7.50 9.03 -0.36
CA ALA A 141 8.00 9.53 0.92
C ALA A 141 9.05 8.61 1.55
N GLU A 142 8.80 7.31 1.55
CA GLU A 142 9.72 6.29 2.07
C GLU A 142 11.00 6.18 1.23
N ARG A 143 10.91 6.31 -0.10
CA ARG A 143 12.07 6.24 -0.98
C ARG A 143 13.01 7.45 -0.84
N PHE A 144 12.49 8.64 -0.49
CA PHE A 144 13.32 9.82 -0.21
C PHE A 144 14.31 9.58 0.95
N ARG A 145 13.95 8.75 1.94
CA ARG A 145 14.85 8.41 3.07
C ARG A 145 16.15 7.73 2.64
N LYS A 146 16.16 7.14 1.45
CA LYS A 146 17.28 6.35 0.95
C LYS A 146 18.28 7.16 0.14
N LEU A 147 18.02 8.45 -0.07
CA LEU A 147 18.97 9.33 -0.74
C LEU A 147 20.19 9.56 0.17
N PRO A 148 21.42 9.35 -0.32
CA PRO A 148 22.61 9.64 0.46
C PRO A 148 22.74 11.15 0.70
N GLY A 149 23.01 11.55 1.96
CA GLY A 149 23.30 12.95 2.33
C GLY A 149 22.16 13.74 2.99
N THR A 150 21.21 13.08 3.68
CA THR A 150 20.04 13.71 4.31
C THR A 150 20.28 14.39 5.66
N ASP A 151 21.51 14.79 5.96
CA ASP A 151 21.73 15.78 7.02
C ASP A 151 21.47 17.16 6.41
N SER A 152 20.19 17.54 6.34
CA SER A 152 19.68 18.87 5.97
C SER A 152 20.06 19.42 4.56
N SER A 153 19.07 19.45 3.65
CA SER A 153 19.07 19.95 2.26
C SER A 153 19.59 18.96 1.21
N LYS A 154 18.79 18.51 0.23
CA LYS A 154 18.11 19.34 -0.79
C LYS A 154 16.75 18.83 -1.27
N LEU A 155 16.31 17.64 -0.87
CA LEU A 155 15.12 17.00 -1.43
C LEU A 155 14.23 16.48 -0.30
N ASP A 156 13.19 17.25 0.02
CA ASP A 156 12.17 16.94 1.02
C ASP A 156 10.92 16.37 0.32
N PRO A 157 10.43 15.16 0.68
CA PRO A 157 9.23 14.59 0.08
C PRO A 157 7.99 15.47 0.22
N VAL A 158 7.90 16.27 1.30
CA VAL A 158 6.76 17.17 1.53
C VAL A 158 6.83 18.33 0.56
N MET A 159 7.96 19.03 0.48
CA MET A 159 8.14 20.15 -0.45
C MET A 159 8.01 19.73 -1.92
N ASP A 160 8.63 18.61 -2.34
CA ASP A 160 8.53 18.10 -3.72
C ASP A 160 7.06 17.85 -4.11
N SER A 161 6.32 17.15 -3.23
CA SER A 161 4.89 16.91 -3.42
C SER A 161 4.06 18.20 -3.45
N ALA A 162 4.36 19.16 -2.58
CA ALA A 162 3.65 20.44 -2.50
C ALA A 162 3.85 21.28 -3.78
N LEU A 163 5.06 21.31 -4.34
CA LEU A 163 5.36 21.98 -5.61
C LEU A 163 4.55 21.37 -6.75
N SER A 164 4.48 20.05 -6.82
CA SER A 164 3.67 19.35 -7.82
C SER A 164 2.16 19.63 -7.66
N PHE A 165 1.64 19.66 -6.43
CA PHE A 165 0.24 20.00 -6.16
C PHE A 165 -0.11 21.44 -6.54
N ALA A 166 0.81 22.38 -6.30
CA ALA A 166 0.66 23.79 -6.63
C ALA A 166 0.84 24.10 -8.13
N ALA A 167 1.17 23.10 -8.96
CA ALA A 167 1.58 23.30 -10.35
C ALA A 167 2.71 24.34 -10.47
N SER A 168 3.64 24.33 -9.52
CA SER A 168 4.74 25.29 -9.47
C SER A 168 5.70 25.07 -10.64
N LYS A 169 6.20 26.16 -11.24
CA LYS A 169 7.30 26.11 -12.21
C LYS A 169 8.57 25.48 -11.63
N ASP A 170 8.69 25.49 -10.31
CA ASP A 170 9.82 24.95 -9.56
C ASP A 170 9.65 23.44 -9.24
N ASP A 171 8.54 22.80 -9.66
CA ASP A 171 8.37 21.34 -9.58
C ASP A 171 9.49 20.65 -10.38
N PRO A 172 10.38 19.88 -9.74
CA PRO A 172 11.54 19.27 -10.39
C PRO A 172 11.17 18.19 -11.41
N ALA A 173 10.00 17.57 -11.29
CA ALA A 173 9.57 16.47 -12.15
C ALA A 173 8.87 16.97 -13.42
N SER A 174 8.01 18.00 -13.29
CA SER A 174 7.12 18.43 -14.38
C SER A 174 7.27 19.89 -14.79
N GLY A 175 7.95 20.73 -14.00
CA GLY A 175 7.99 22.18 -14.20
C GLY A 175 6.59 22.81 -14.16
N GLY A 176 5.70 22.27 -13.33
CA GLY A 176 4.32 22.75 -13.15
C GLY A 176 3.33 22.31 -14.23
N ARG A 177 3.77 21.50 -15.20
CA ARG A 177 2.94 21.11 -16.34
C ARG A 177 1.95 20.00 -16.01
N HIS A 178 2.26 19.16 -15.01
CA HIS A 178 1.44 18.01 -14.67
C HIS A 178 1.75 17.47 -13.27
N LYS A 179 0.72 17.16 -12.47
CA LYS A 179 0.92 16.43 -11.21
C LYS A 179 1.28 14.97 -11.50
N VAL A 180 2.53 14.61 -11.26
CA VAL A 180 3.04 13.24 -11.46
C VAL A 180 4.00 12.85 -10.34
N TRP A 181 4.08 11.55 -10.05
CA TRP A 181 5.19 11.03 -9.28
C TRP A 181 6.37 10.83 -10.24
N GLY A 182 7.44 11.60 -10.07
CA GLY A 182 8.65 11.51 -10.87
C GLY A 182 9.84 12.05 -10.09
N SER A 183 10.98 11.41 -10.20
CA SER A 183 12.23 11.88 -9.59
C SER A 183 13.41 11.14 -10.21
N LYS A 184 14.34 11.90 -10.82
CA LYS A 184 15.54 11.35 -11.42
C LYS A 184 16.49 10.73 -10.38
N PRO A 185 16.80 11.38 -9.24
CA PRO A 185 17.62 10.77 -8.18
C PRO A 185 17.02 9.50 -7.59
N LEU A 186 15.68 9.43 -7.51
CA LEU A 186 14.98 8.26 -6.99
C LEU A 186 14.65 7.23 -8.07
N TRP A 187 15.10 7.37 -9.31
CA TRP A 187 14.73 6.43 -10.40
C TRP A 187 13.22 6.18 -10.54
N VAL A 188 12.40 7.20 -10.25
CA VAL A 188 10.95 7.15 -10.44
C VAL A 188 10.63 7.82 -11.76
N LEU A 189 10.19 7.04 -12.73
CA LEU A 189 9.87 7.54 -14.05
C LEU A 189 8.48 8.18 -14.02
N PRO A 190 8.32 9.43 -14.50
CA PRO A 190 7.01 10.08 -14.54
C PRO A 190 6.06 9.34 -15.49
N GLN A 191 4.82 9.12 -15.03
CA GLN A 191 3.78 8.43 -15.80
C GLN A 191 2.69 9.40 -16.24
N THR A 192 2.07 9.10 -17.38
CA THR A 192 0.97 9.90 -17.94
C THR A 192 -0.38 9.45 -17.37
N SER A 193 -1.42 10.26 -17.57
CA SER A 193 -2.80 9.97 -17.13
C SER A 193 -3.45 8.79 -17.86
N THR A 194 -2.80 8.24 -18.89
CA THR A 194 -3.27 7.06 -19.62
C THR A 194 -3.10 5.81 -18.76
N ILE A 195 -4.23 5.30 -18.25
CA ILE A 195 -4.31 4.09 -17.43
C ILE A 195 -3.53 2.94 -18.10
N ALA A 196 -2.76 2.21 -17.29
CA ALA A 196 -2.01 1.02 -17.69
C ALA A 196 -0.96 1.19 -18.81
N SER A 197 -0.73 2.41 -19.31
CA SER A 197 0.31 2.67 -20.33
C SER A 197 1.74 2.45 -19.82
N HIS A 198 1.92 2.48 -18.50
CA HIS A 198 3.20 2.24 -17.85
C HIS A 198 3.58 0.77 -17.71
N LEU A 199 2.61 -0.15 -17.82
CA LEU A 199 2.88 -1.58 -17.69
C LEU A 199 3.81 -2.11 -18.80
N PRO A 200 3.57 -1.82 -20.11
CA PRO A 200 4.51 -2.23 -21.16
C PRO A 200 5.88 -1.57 -21.01
N LYS A 201 5.94 -0.33 -20.52
CA LYS A 201 7.21 0.37 -20.26
C LYS A 201 8.01 -0.33 -19.15
N ALA A 202 7.36 -0.68 -18.04
CA ALA A 202 7.99 -1.42 -16.96
C ALA A 202 8.49 -2.81 -17.41
N LEU A 203 7.68 -3.54 -18.19
CA LEU A 203 8.09 -4.82 -18.77
C LEU A 203 9.29 -4.67 -19.72
N GLY A 204 9.25 -3.67 -20.61
CA GLY A 204 10.35 -3.36 -21.50
C GLY A 204 11.63 -3.02 -20.75
N THR A 205 11.54 -2.25 -19.67
CA THR A 205 12.68 -1.95 -18.77
C THR A 205 13.23 -3.21 -18.11
N ALA A 206 12.37 -4.10 -17.59
CA ALA A 206 12.83 -5.37 -17.00
C ALA A 206 13.57 -6.25 -18.03
N ILE A 207 13.03 -6.36 -19.25
CA ILE A 207 13.67 -7.10 -20.34
C ILE A 207 15.01 -6.44 -20.69
N ALA A 208 15.06 -5.10 -20.79
CA ALA A 208 16.27 -4.36 -21.11
C ALA A 208 17.36 -4.56 -20.06
N ILE A 209 17.01 -4.58 -18.76
CA ILE A 209 17.96 -4.88 -17.68
C ILE A 209 18.58 -6.27 -17.87
N GLY A 210 17.75 -7.29 -18.13
CA GLY A 210 18.23 -8.64 -18.38
C GLY A 210 19.05 -8.79 -19.67
N GLN A 211 18.69 -8.06 -20.74
CA GLN A 211 19.44 -8.09 -22.01
C GLN A 211 20.78 -7.36 -21.92
N ALA A 212 20.84 -6.21 -21.25
CA ALA A 212 22.05 -5.41 -21.13
C ALA A 212 23.21 -6.23 -20.56
N ARG A 213 22.94 -7.06 -19.54
CA ARG A 213 23.91 -8.01 -18.99
C ARG A 213 24.43 -9.03 -20.02
N ARG A 214 23.57 -9.50 -20.94
CA ARG A 214 23.95 -10.48 -21.97
C ARG A 214 24.82 -9.86 -23.06
N VAL A 215 24.50 -8.63 -23.46
CA VAL A 215 25.24 -7.90 -24.51
C VAL A 215 26.39 -7.04 -23.94
N LYS A 216 26.66 -7.12 -22.63
CA LYS A 216 27.67 -6.35 -21.91
C LYS A 216 27.52 -4.83 -22.09
N HIS A 217 26.28 -4.36 -22.14
CA HIS A 217 25.97 -2.93 -22.19
C HIS A 217 25.84 -2.37 -20.78
N ALA A 218 26.63 -1.33 -20.46
CA ALA A 218 26.58 -0.66 -19.16
C ALA A 218 25.27 0.12 -18.99
N LEU A 219 24.55 -0.12 -17.91
CA LEU A 219 23.32 0.59 -17.57
C LEU A 219 23.58 1.72 -16.59
N PRO A 220 22.75 2.80 -16.60
CA PRO A 220 22.81 3.88 -15.63
C PRO A 220 22.22 3.50 -14.24
N ILE A 221 21.99 2.21 -14.00
CA ILE A 221 21.45 1.60 -12.78
C ILE A 221 22.25 0.32 -12.47
N PRO A 222 22.23 -0.18 -11.22
CA PRO A 222 22.87 -1.45 -10.88
C PRO A 222 22.46 -2.60 -11.81
N GLU A 223 23.37 -3.50 -12.15
CA GLU A 223 23.11 -4.60 -13.10
C GLU A 223 22.09 -5.63 -12.61
N ASP A 224 21.93 -5.73 -11.29
CA ASP A 224 20.93 -6.55 -10.60
C ASP A 224 19.64 -5.78 -10.29
N SER A 225 19.41 -4.63 -10.96
CA SER A 225 18.19 -3.83 -10.78
C SER A 225 16.94 -4.61 -11.13
N ILE A 226 15.86 -4.31 -10.40
CA ILE A 226 14.52 -4.76 -10.75
C ILE A 226 13.68 -3.58 -11.26
N ALA A 227 12.72 -3.85 -12.15
CA ALA A 227 11.72 -2.86 -12.52
C ALA A 227 10.50 -3.00 -11.60
N ILE A 228 10.15 -1.92 -10.91
CA ILE A 228 9.01 -1.86 -9.99
C ILE A 228 7.84 -1.27 -10.77
N CYS A 229 6.67 -1.92 -10.67
CA CYS A 229 5.46 -1.40 -11.28
C CYS A 229 4.27 -1.53 -10.32
N SER A 230 3.62 -0.41 -10.00
CA SER A 230 2.36 -0.41 -9.25
C SER A 230 1.20 0.00 -10.15
N PHE A 231 0.04 -0.62 -9.98
CA PHE A 231 -1.16 -0.35 -10.78
C PHE A 231 -2.42 -0.69 -9.98
N GLY A 232 -3.53 0.00 -10.26
CA GLY A 232 -4.83 -0.28 -9.65
C GLY A 232 -5.59 -1.41 -10.37
N ASP A 233 -6.65 -1.88 -9.74
CA ASP A 233 -7.60 -2.87 -10.28
C ASP A 233 -8.17 -2.47 -11.66
N ALA A 234 -8.53 -1.19 -11.84
CA ALA A 234 -8.99 -0.67 -13.12
C ALA A 234 -7.93 -0.82 -14.24
N SER A 235 -6.64 -0.66 -13.89
CA SER A 235 -5.54 -0.91 -14.82
C SER A 235 -5.42 -2.39 -15.19
N SER A 236 -5.91 -3.28 -14.32
CA SER A 236 -5.91 -4.72 -14.56
C SER A 236 -6.87 -5.12 -15.69
N ASN A 237 -7.94 -4.38 -15.91
CA ASN A 237 -8.88 -4.70 -16.99
C ASN A 237 -8.50 -4.05 -18.32
N HIS A 238 -7.47 -3.18 -18.34
CA HIS A 238 -7.04 -2.48 -19.53
C HIS A 238 -6.30 -3.39 -20.52
N ALA A 239 -6.53 -3.18 -21.82
CA ALA A 239 -5.97 -4.01 -22.89
C ALA A 239 -4.44 -4.05 -22.91
N THR A 240 -3.77 -2.97 -22.48
CA THR A 240 -2.31 -2.90 -22.36
C THR A 240 -1.74 -3.79 -21.25
N ARG A 241 -2.54 -4.23 -20.25
CA ARG A 241 -2.08 -5.26 -19.30
C ARG A 241 -2.23 -6.65 -19.89
N ARG A 242 -3.33 -6.97 -20.58
CA ARG A 242 -3.57 -8.33 -21.08
C ARG A 242 -2.59 -8.64 -22.22
N PRO A 243 -1.50 -9.42 -22.01
CA PRO A 243 -0.89 -10.09 -23.15
C PRO A 243 -2.00 -10.97 -23.74
N ARG A 244 -2.27 -10.77 -25.03
CA ARG A 244 -3.30 -11.46 -25.80
C ARG A 244 -3.03 -12.97 -25.79
N SER A 245 -3.45 -13.65 -24.72
CA SER A 245 -3.27 -15.09 -24.48
C SER A 245 -4.58 -15.81 -24.19
N THR A 246 -5.69 -15.08 -24.09
CA THR A 246 -7.02 -15.68 -24.21
C THR A 246 -7.50 -15.50 -25.65
N PRO A 247 -7.59 -16.59 -26.44
CA PRO A 247 -8.38 -16.54 -27.66
C PRO A 247 -9.80 -16.09 -27.28
N PRO A 248 -10.49 -15.31 -28.12
CA PRO A 248 -11.92 -15.07 -27.93
C PRO A 248 -12.60 -16.43 -27.80
N ARG A 249 -13.43 -16.62 -26.77
CA ARG A 249 -14.26 -17.82 -26.63
C ARG A 249 -15.06 -17.95 -27.91
N GLY A 250 -14.66 -18.90 -28.74
CA GLY A 250 -15.26 -19.12 -30.05
C GLY A 250 -16.72 -19.53 -29.92
N ARG A 251 -17.55 -18.98 -30.80
CA ARG A 251 -18.75 -19.66 -31.29
C ARG A 251 -18.35 -21.04 -31.83
N PRO A 252 -19.22 -22.06 -31.74
CA PRO A 252 -18.86 -23.42 -32.10
C PRO A 252 -18.78 -23.62 -33.62
N THR A 253 -18.04 -24.67 -34.01
CA THR A 253 -17.88 -25.28 -35.36
C THR A 253 -16.83 -24.62 -36.25
N ARG A 254 -15.89 -25.30 -36.93
CA ARG A 254 -15.73 -26.70 -37.34
C ARG A 254 -14.24 -27.07 -37.39
N SER A 255 -13.99 -28.36 -37.37
CA SER A 255 -12.71 -29.08 -37.28
C SER A 255 -11.58 -28.62 -38.21
N CYS A 256 -10.36 -28.49 -37.67
CA CYS A 256 -9.18 -29.02 -38.34
C CYS A 256 -8.15 -29.49 -37.30
N ARG A 257 -7.76 -30.76 -37.40
CA ARG A 257 -6.79 -31.44 -36.54
C ARG A 257 -5.38 -30.95 -36.86
N ARG A 258 -4.56 -30.66 -35.84
CA ARG A 258 -3.31 -31.40 -35.48
C ARG A 258 -2.29 -30.53 -34.73
N ARG A 259 -1.69 -31.18 -33.73
CA ARG A 259 -0.40 -30.94 -33.03
C ARG A 259 -0.35 -29.93 -31.88
N SER A 260 -0.73 -30.45 -30.70
CA SER A 260 0.10 -30.56 -29.49
C SER A 260 1.09 -29.43 -29.15
N CYS A 261 0.77 -28.68 -28.10
CA CYS A 261 1.71 -28.35 -27.03
C CYS A 261 0.93 -28.22 -25.71
N SER A 262 1.24 -29.11 -24.77
CA SER A 262 0.67 -29.18 -23.43
C SER A 262 1.20 -28.02 -22.58
N CYS A 263 0.31 -27.30 -21.90
CA CYS A 263 0.67 -26.49 -20.74
C CYS A 263 -0.36 -26.79 -19.65
N ALA A 264 0.05 -27.61 -18.69
CA ALA A 264 -0.76 -28.07 -17.58
C ALA A 264 -1.14 -26.88 -16.68
N ARG A 265 -2.42 -26.82 -16.31
CA ARG A 265 -2.98 -25.86 -15.36
C ARG A 265 -3.33 -26.65 -14.11
N THR A 266 -2.54 -26.52 -13.04
CA THR A 266 -2.84 -27.15 -11.75
C THR A 266 -3.71 -26.20 -10.93
N THR A 267 -4.99 -26.53 -10.77
CA THR A 267 -5.89 -25.95 -9.77
C THR A 267 -5.98 -26.93 -8.61
N ALA A 268 -5.50 -26.54 -7.43
CA ALA A 268 -5.79 -27.25 -6.20
C ALA A 268 -6.95 -26.52 -5.50
N SER A 269 -8.13 -27.13 -5.52
CA SER A 269 -9.19 -26.88 -4.55
C SER A 269 -8.89 -27.71 -3.29
N ALA A 270 -8.98 -27.10 -2.12
CA ALA A 270 -9.06 -27.85 -0.87
C ALA A 270 -10.33 -27.40 -0.14
N SER A 271 -11.35 -28.25 -0.22
CA SER A 271 -12.43 -28.34 0.75
C SER A 271 -12.18 -29.57 1.61
N ARG A 272 -11.96 -29.34 2.91
CA ARG A 272 -12.44 -30.10 4.06
C ARG A 272 -12.07 -29.33 5.31
#